data_AF-A0A9D9WPV0-F1
#
_entry.id   AF-A0A9D9WPV0-F1
#
_cell.length_a   1.000
_cell.length_b   1.000
_cell.length_c   1.000
_cell.angle_alpha   90.00
_cell.angle_beta   90.00
_cell.angle_gamma   90.00
#
_symmetry.space_group_name_H-M   'P 1'
#
loop_
_entity.id
_entity.type
_entity.pdbx_description
1 polymer ?
#
loop_
_entity_poly.entity_id
_entity_poly.type
_entity_poly.pdbx_seq_one_letter_code
_entity_poly.pdbx_strand_id
1 'polypeptide(L)'
;MDDILRISLIALLLTFTLAAYFLVIGVLFNDRVTKTRNAIRQMPARAFWLGLVNLLFFGVIAFVLLSVAENAGAFVKGILTIPALVILAIITGLLSSGLTGMVGQLGEKLFPDLAAWKQNFWAAVILCVACALPFVGWFLLLPYVCFVGIGATILGFFQRNA
;
A
#
# COMPACT_ATOMS: atom_id res chain seq x y z
N MET A 1 -15.26 1.26 28.80
CA MET A 1 -14.87 2.58 28.26
C MET A 1 -13.38 2.63 27.92
N ASP A 2 -12.53 1.91 28.67
CA ASP A 2 -11.08 1.85 28.40
C ASP A 2 -10.72 1.27 27.02
N ASP A 3 -11.46 0.27 26.53
CA ASP A 3 -11.16 -0.33 25.21
C ASP A 3 -11.40 0.63 24.04
N ILE A 4 -12.47 1.44 24.09
CA ILE A 4 -12.78 2.40 23.04
C ILE A 4 -11.72 3.51 23.00
N LEU A 5 -11.29 4.00 24.17
CA LEU A 5 -10.21 4.97 24.28
C LEU A 5 -8.89 4.37 23.80
N ARG A 6 -8.58 3.12 24.16
CA ARG A 6 -7.37 2.42 23.72
C ARG A 6 -7.34 2.23 22.20
N ILE A 7 -8.43 1.74 21.61
CA ILE A 7 -8.52 1.51 20.15
C ILE A 7 -8.43 2.84 19.39
N SER A 8 -9.13 3.88 19.85
CA SER A 8 -9.08 5.19 19.20
C SER A 8 -7.69 5.84 19.27
N LEU A 9 -7.00 5.72 20.41
CA LEU A 9 -5.63 6.20 20.57
C LEU A 9 -4.64 5.44 19.68
N ILE A 10 -4.77 4.12 19.58
CA ILE A 10 -3.97 3.29 18.65
C ILE A 10 -4.22 3.72 17.21
N ALA A 11 -5.47 3.89 16.80
CA ALA A 11 -5.83 4.29 15.43
C ALA A 11 -5.25 5.67 15.07
N LEU A 12 -5.26 6.61 16.03
CA LEU A 12 -4.70 7.94 15.86
C LEU A 12 -3.17 7.86 15.71
N LEU A 13 -2.46 7.19 16.63
CA LEU A 13 -1.01 7.00 16.53
C LEU A 13 -0.60 6.30 15.22
N LEU A 14 -1.36 5.29 14.81
CA LEU A 14 -1.12 4.56 13.56
C LEU A 14 -1.28 5.49 12.35
N THR A 15 -2.29 6.37 12.36
CA THR A 15 -2.49 7.35 11.28
C THR A 15 -1.31 8.32 11.17
N PHE A 16 -0.85 8.89 12.29
CA PHE A 16 0.29 9.81 12.30
C PHE A 16 1.59 9.13 11.87
N THR A 17 1.84 7.91 12.34
CA THR A 17 3.03 7.14 11.96
C THR A 17 3.00 6.73 10.49
N LEU A 18 1.84 6.34 9.94
CA LEU A 18 1.68 6.08 8.50
C LEU A 18 1.93 7.34 7.66
N ALA A 19 1.42 8.50 8.10
CA ALA A 19 1.64 9.76 7.40
C ALA A 19 3.13 10.14 7.37
N ALA A 20 3.83 10.00 8.50
CA ALA A 20 5.28 10.20 8.57
C ALA A 20 6.04 9.20 7.69
N TYR A 21 5.62 7.92 7.69
CA TYR A 21 6.21 6.88 6.84
C TYR A 21 6.10 7.23 5.34
N PHE A 22 4.92 7.63 4.87
CA PHE A 22 4.75 8.01 3.46
C PHE A 22 5.55 9.25 3.08
N LEU A 23 5.73 10.22 3.99
CA LEU A 23 6.62 11.35 3.74
C LEU A 23 8.06 10.89 3.53
N VAL A 24 8.58 10.04 4.42
CA VAL A 24 9.96 9.55 4.34
C VAL A 24 10.17 8.71 3.08
N ILE A 25 9.25 7.79 2.77
CA ILE A 25 9.33 6.98 1.54
C ILE A 25 9.23 7.87 0.29
N GLY A 26 8.36 8.88 0.31
CA GLY A 26 8.21 9.83 -0.78
C GLY A 26 9.48 10.61 -1.07
N VAL A 27 10.25 10.96 -0.04
CA VAL A 27 11.53 11.66 -0.19
C VAL A 27 12.65 10.69 -0.60
N LEU A 28 12.77 9.53 0.06
CA LEU A 28 13.85 8.57 -0.20
C LEU A 28 13.74 7.90 -1.58
N PHE A 29 12.51 7.67 -2.08
CA PHE A 29 12.25 6.98 -3.33
C PHE A 29 11.45 7.85 -4.32
N ASN A 30 11.74 9.15 -4.36
CA ASN A 30 11.00 10.15 -5.14
C ASN A 30 10.80 9.75 -6.61
N ASP A 31 11.85 9.23 -7.27
CA ASP A 31 11.77 8.81 -8.68
C ASP A 31 10.77 7.67 -8.88
N ARG A 32 10.75 6.69 -7.97
CA ARG A 32 9.81 5.56 -8.04
C ARG A 32 8.39 6.02 -7.79
N VAL A 33 8.19 6.85 -6.77
CA VAL A 33 6.87 7.40 -6.40
C VAL A 33 6.30 8.25 -7.54
N THR A 34 7.14 9.04 -8.22
CA THR A 34 6.72 9.85 -9.37
C THR A 34 6.29 8.98 -10.56
N LYS A 35 7.00 7.89 -10.85
CA LYS A 35 6.59 6.94 -11.89
C LYS A 35 5.27 6.24 -11.56
N THR A 36 5.14 5.73 -10.33
CA THR A 36 3.89 5.14 -9.84
C THR A 36 2.73 6.13 -10.01
N ARG A 37 2.94 7.39 -9.63
CA ARG A 37 1.95 8.44 -9.76
C ARG A 37 1.54 8.71 -11.22
N ASN A 38 2.50 8.75 -12.13
CA ASN A 38 2.23 8.91 -13.56
C ASN A 38 1.44 7.72 -14.12
N ALA A 39 1.75 6.50 -13.70
CA ALA A 39 0.99 5.31 -14.05
C ALA A 39 -0.47 5.38 -13.55
N ILE A 40 -0.71 5.86 -12.32
CA ILE A 40 -2.08 6.05 -11.80
C ILE A 40 -2.85 7.08 -12.62
N ARG A 41 -2.19 8.17 -13.06
CA ARG A 41 -2.83 9.21 -13.88
C ARG A 41 -3.20 8.72 -15.27
N GLN A 42 -2.31 7.97 -15.92
CA GLN A 42 -2.49 7.57 -17.31
C GLN A 42 -3.39 6.34 -17.46
N MET A 43 -3.28 5.36 -16.57
CA MET A 43 -3.93 4.06 -16.73
C MET A 43 -4.50 3.50 -15.41
N PRO A 44 -5.41 4.22 -14.72
CA PRO A 44 -5.92 3.81 -13.40
C PRO A 44 -6.64 2.45 -13.42
N ALA A 45 -7.44 2.20 -14.46
CA ALA A 45 -8.15 0.92 -14.60
C ALA A 45 -7.19 -0.26 -14.81
N ARG A 46 -6.14 -0.08 -15.62
CA ARG A 46 -5.13 -1.14 -15.82
C ARG A 46 -4.31 -1.37 -14.56
N ALA A 47 -3.95 -0.30 -13.84
CA ALA A 47 -3.29 -0.39 -12.54
C ALA A 47 -4.15 -1.19 -11.55
N PHE A 48 -5.45 -0.90 -11.46
CA PHE A 48 -6.37 -1.67 -10.60
C PHE A 48 -6.36 -3.16 -10.94
N TRP A 49 -6.58 -3.53 -12.20
CA TRP A 49 -6.63 -4.94 -12.60
C TRP A 49 -5.31 -5.66 -12.41
N LEU A 50 -4.19 -5.02 -12.74
CA LEU A 50 -2.86 -5.59 -12.52
C LEU A 50 -2.57 -5.80 -11.03
N GLY A 51 -2.94 -4.85 -10.18
CA GLY A 51 -2.76 -4.99 -8.74
C GLY A 51 -3.67 -6.05 -8.14
N LEU A 52 -4.93 -6.12 -8.58
CA LEU A 52 -5.87 -7.15 -8.15
C LEU A 52 -5.35 -8.56 -8.48
N VAL A 53 -5.00 -8.80 -9.75
CA VAL A 53 -4.54 -10.11 -10.20
C VAL A 53 -3.24 -10.49 -9.50
N ASN A 54 -2.27 -9.58 -9.41
CA ASN A 54 -0.97 -9.88 -8.79
C ASN A 54 -1.07 -10.06 -7.28
N LEU A 55 -1.85 -9.23 -6.58
CA LEU A 55 -2.04 -9.40 -5.13
C LEU A 55 -2.73 -10.74 -4.85
N LEU A 56 -3.78 -11.09 -5.60
CA LEU A 56 -4.45 -12.37 -5.43
C LEU A 56 -3.54 -13.54 -5.77
N PHE A 57 -2.81 -13.48 -6.88
CA PHE A 57 -1.91 -14.56 -7.30
C PHE A 57 -0.79 -14.79 -6.29
N PHE A 58 0.00 -13.76 -5.99
CA PHE A 58 1.11 -13.88 -5.04
C PHE A 58 0.63 -14.08 -3.61
N GLY A 59 -0.50 -13.47 -3.23
CA GLY A 59 -1.10 -13.63 -1.91
C GLY A 59 -1.59 -15.06 -1.67
N VAL A 60 -2.26 -15.67 -2.65
CA VAL A 60 -2.69 -17.08 -2.57
C VAL A 60 -1.48 -18.01 -2.51
N ILE A 61 -0.44 -17.77 -3.33
CA ILE A 61 0.79 -18.57 -3.28
C ILE A 61 1.45 -18.48 -1.89
N ALA A 62 1.62 -17.27 -1.36
CA ALA A 62 2.19 -17.07 -0.03
C ALA A 62 1.35 -17.75 1.06
N PHE A 63 0.02 -17.63 0.99
CA PHE A 63 -0.90 -18.26 1.92
C PHE A 63 -0.82 -19.79 1.87
N VAL A 64 -0.82 -20.38 0.67
CA VAL A 64 -0.69 -21.83 0.47
C VAL A 64 0.65 -22.33 0.98
N LEU A 65 1.75 -21.63 0.66
CA LEU A 65 3.09 -22.01 1.14
C LEU A 65 3.17 -21.99 2.67
N LEU A 66 2.62 -20.97 3.32
CA LEU A 66 2.56 -20.89 4.78
C LEU A 66 1.67 -21.98 5.38
N SER A 67 0.49 -22.21 4.80
CA SER A 67 -0.44 -23.25 5.25
C SER A 67 0.16 -24.65 5.15
N VAL A 68 0.86 -24.96 4.04
CA VAL A 68 1.58 -26.24 3.89
C VAL A 68 2.76 -26.32 4.86
N ALA A 69 3.50 -25.21 5.06
CA ALA A 69 4.62 -25.17 5.99
C ALA A 69 4.21 -25.42 7.45
N GLU A 70 3.04 -24.94 7.88
CA GLU A 70 2.51 -25.17 9.22
C GLU A 70 2.11 -26.63 9.47
N ASN A 71 1.64 -27.32 8.43
CA ASN A 71 1.20 -28.71 8.51
C ASN A 71 2.32 -29.73 8.20
N ALA A 72 3.52 -29.27 7.85
CA ALA A 72 4.65 -30.12 7.49
C ALA A 72 5.66 -30.30 8.63
N GLY A 73 6.58 -31.27 8.47
CA GLY A 73 7.69 -31.47 9.41
C GLY A 73 8.63 -30.26 9.47
N ALA A 74 9.37 -30.12 10.58
CA ALA A 74 10.19 -28.94 10.89
C ALA A 74 11.17 -28.51 9.79
N PHE A 75 11.76 -29.48 9.07
CA PHE A 75 12.68 -29.20 7.95
C PHE A 75 11.96 -28.61 6.73
N VAL A 76 10.81 -29.19 6.36
CA VAL A 76 9.99 -28.74 5.23
C VAL A 76 9.37 -27.37 5.53
N LYS A 77 9.00 -27.12 6.80
CA LYS A 77 8.55 -25.81 7.27
C LYS A 77 9.58 -24.71 6.99
N GLY A 78 10.84 -24.93 7.33
CA GLY A 78 11.91 -23.95 7.09
C GLY A 78 12.11 -23.63 5.60
N ILE A 79 12.05 -24.65 4.74
CA ILE A 79 12.24 -24.49 3.29
C ILE A 79 11.07 -23.74 2.64
N LEU A 80 9.84 -23.99 3.08
CA LEU A 80 8.63 -23.35 2.53
C LEU A 80 8.37 -21.95 3.09
N THR A 81 8.79 -21.65 4.32
CA THR A 81 8.58 -20.32 4.93
C THR A 81 9.45 -19.25 4.29
N ILE A 82 10.69 -19.56 3.92
CA ILE A 82 11.60 -18.61 3.29
C ILE A 82 11.01 -17.98 2.01
N PRO A 83 10.58 -18.74 0.98
CA PRO A 83 10.00 -18.16 -0.23
C PRO A 83 8.68 -17.44 0.06
N ALA A 84 7.87 -17.91 1.01
CA ALA A 84 6.65 -17.21 1.41
C ALA A 84 6.95 -15.82 2.00
N LEU A 85 7.97 -15.72 2.86
CA LEU A 85 8.42 -14.44 3.42
C LEU A 85 8.99 -13.50 2.35
N VAL A 86 9.72 -14.03 1.37
CA VAL A 86 10.21 -13.23 0.23
C VAL A 86 9.05 -12.65 -0.57
N ILE A 87 8.02 -13.45 -0.87
CA ILE A 87 6.83 -12.99 -1.58
C ILE A 87 6.12 -11.89 -0.77
N LEU A 88 5.91 -12.11 0.54
CA LEU A 88 5.29 -11.11 1.40
C LEU A 88 6.10 -9.80 1.49
N ALA A 89 7.43 -9.90 1.54
CA ALA A 89 8.30 -8.73 1.54
C ALA A 89 8.17 -7.93 0.23
N ILE A 90 8.10 -8.62 -0.93
CA ILE A 90 7.89 -7.98 -2.22
C ILE A 90 6.52 -7.29 -2.26
N ILE A 91 5.44 -7.98 -1.88
CA ILE A 91 4.09 -7.41 -1.85
C ILE A 91 4.07 -6.16 -0.95
N THR A 92 4.68 -6.23 0.23
CA THR A 92 4.73 -5.12 1.18
C THR A 92 5.49 -3.93 0.59
N GLY A 93 6.63 -4.15 -0.07
CA GLY A 93 7.39 -3.09 -0.72
C GLY A 93 6.62 -2.43 -1.88
N LEU A 94 5.91 -3.22 -2.68
CA LEU A 94 5.05 -2.72 -3.75
C LEU A 94 3.88 -1.90 -3.20
N LEU A 95 3.26 -2.37 -2.12
CA LEU A 95 2.17 -1.69 -1.44
C LEU A 95 2.64 -0.36 -0.85
N SER A 96 3.77 -0.34 -0.13
CA SER A 96 4.32 0.87 0.47
C SER A 96 4.59 1.98 -0.55
N SER A 97 5.26 1.64 -1.65
CA SER A 97 5.53 2.59 -2.75
C SER A 97 4.25 2.99 -3.49
N GLY A 98 3.32 2.05 -3.69
CA GLY A 98 2.03 2.28 -4.32
C GLY A 98 1.14 3.24 -3.55
N LEU A 99 0.98 3.00 -2.25
CA LEU A 99 0.22 3.86 -1.33
C LEU A 99 0.83 5.25 -1.24
N THR A 100 2.17 5.36 -1.20
CA THR A 100 2.85 6.66 -1.21
C THR A 100 2.53 7.45 -2.48
N GLY A 101 2.52 6.79 -3.66
CA GLY A 101 2.10 7.41 -4.92
C GLY A 101 0.63 7.87 -4.92
N MET A 102 -0.26 7.07 -4.32
CA MET A 102 -1.68 7.43 -4.16
C MET A 102 -1.87 8.62 -3.23
N VAL A 103 -1.16 8.67 -2.11
CA VAL A 103 -1.14 9.82 -1.19
C VAL A 103 -0.68 11.08 -1.90
N GLY A 104 0.40 11.00 -2.68
CA GLY A 104 0.88 12.14 -3.46
C GLY A 104 -0.13 12.64 -4.48
N GLN A 105 -0.81 11.72 -5.18
CA GLN A 105 -1.87 12.07 -6.13
C GLN A 105 -3.08 12.72 -5.46
N LEU A 106 -3.51 12.19 -4.31
CA LEU A 106 -4.59 12.77 -3.50
C LEU A 106 -4.20 14.14 -2.97
N GLY A 107 -2.95 14.33 -2.52
CA GLY A 107 -2.44 15.58 -1.99
C GLY A 107 -2.53 16.74 -2.99
N GLU A 108 -2.11 16.53 -4.23
CA GLU A 108 -2.22 17.60 -5.25
C GLU A 108 -3.66 17.89 -5.66
N LYS A 109 -4.56 16.90 -5.61
CA LYS A 109 -5.96 17.10 -5.97
C LYS A 109 -6.78 17.76 -4.86
N LEU A 110 -6.50 17.41 -3.61
CA LEU A 110 -7.23 17.91 -2.45
C LEU A 110 -6.67 19.26 -1.95
N PHE A 111 -5.36 19.47 -2.08
CA PHE A 111 -4.68 20.64 -1.51
C PHE A 111 -3.67 21.27 -2.47
N PRO A 112 -4.09 21.70 -3.68
CA PRO A 112 -3.16 22.23 -4.69
C PRO A 112 -2.32 23.41 -4.19
N ASP A 113 -2.86 24.22 -3.27
CA ASP A 113 -2.24 25.45 -2.78
C ASP A 113 -1.21 25.24 -1.64
N LEU A 114 -1.09 24.04 -1.09
CA LEU A 114 -0.16 23.74 0.00
C LEU A 114 1.22 23.33 -0.51
N ALA A 115 2.26 23.50 0.32
CA ALA A 115 3.58 22.94 0.05
C ALA A 115 3.52 21.40 -0.04
N ALA A 116 4.33 20.80 -0.93
CA ALA A 116 4.29 19.35 -1.23
C ALA A 116 4.34 18.43 0.00
N TRP A 117 5.16 18.77 1.01
CA TRP A 117 5.22 17.99 2.25
C TRP A 117 3.93 18.08 3.07
N LYS A 118 3.27 19.24 3.11
CA LYS A 118 1.97 19.42 3.78
C LYS A 118 0.86 18.70 3.03
N GLN A 119 0.87 18.76 1.69
CA GLN A 119 -0.06 18.02 0.83
C GLN A 119 -0.02 16.53 1.14
N ASN A 120 1.17 15.93 1.12
CA ASN A 120 1.35 14.50 1.37
C ASN A 120 0.93 14.11 2.79
N PHE A 121 1.29 14.93 3.80
CA PHE A 121 0.91 14.67 5.17
C PHE A 121 -0.61 14.65 5.37
N TRP A 122 -1.30 15.71 4.94
CA TRP A 122 -2.75 15.82 5.10
C TRP A 122 -3.51 14.82 4.22
N ALA A 123 -3.02 14.53 3.03
CA ALA A 123 -3.59 13.48 2.19
C ALA A 123 -3.45 12.09 2.83
N ALA A 124 -2.31 11.79 3.46
CA ALA A 124 -2.13 10.53 4.19
C ALA A 124 -3.10 10.42 5.36
N VAL A 125 -3.22 11.48 6.17
CA VAL A 125 -4.15 11.52 7.31
C VAL A 125 -5.59 11.31 6.84
N ILE A 126 -6.03 12.05 5.82
CA ILE A 126 -7.40 11.93 5.29
C ILE A 126 -7.65 10.55 4.70
N LEU A 127 -6.68 10.00 3.96
CA LEU A 127 -6.79 8.66 3.40
C LEU A 127 -6.93 7.61 4.51
N CYS A 128 -6.10 7.68 5.56
CA CYS A 128 -6.19 6.76 6.71
C CYS A 128 -7.53 6.86 7.42
N VAL A 129 -8.02 8.09 7.67
CA VAL A 129 -9.32 8.31 8.32
C VAL A 129 -10.48 7.84 7.44
N ALA A 130 -10.41 8.09 6.12
CA ALA A 130 -11.41 7.60 5.17
C ALA A 130 -11.41 6.06 5.07
N CYS A 131 -10.24 5.43 5.11
CA CYS A 131 -10.11 3.97 5.21
C CYS A 131 -10.67 3.43 6.53
N ALA A 132 -10.67 4.20 7.61
CA ALA A 132 -11.21 3.78 8.90
C ALA A 132 -12.75 3.78 8.94
N LEU A 133 -13.43 4.36 7.94
CA LEU A 133 -14.88 4.32 7.86
C LEU A 133 -15.39 2.88 7.66
N PRO A 134 -16.36 2.42 8.47
CA PRO A 134 -16.93 1.09 8.29
C PRO A 134 -17.65 1.00 6.94
N PHE A 135 -17.69 -0.21 6.38
CA PHE A 135 -18.26 -0.54 5.06
C PHE A 135 -17.51 0.11 3.88
N VAL A 136 -17.60 1.43 3.72
CA VAL A 136 -17.03 2.13 2.56
C VAL A 136 -15.50 2.14 2.61
N GLY A 137 -14.93 2.44 3.78
CA GLY A 137 -13.47 2.45 3.96
C GLY A 137 -12.88 1.06 3.79
N TRP A 138 -13.42 0.05 4.46
CA TRP A 138 -12.85 -1.29 4.49
C TRP A 138 -13.06 -2.11 3.22
N PHE A 139 -14.23 -2.02 2.57
CA PHE A 139 -14.57 -2.89 1.44
C PHE A 139 -14.44 -2.21 0.08
N LEU A 140 -14.50 -0.88 0.00
CA LEU A 140 -14.30 -0.17 -1.26
C LEU A 140 -12.96 0.57 -1.28
N LEU A 141 -12.75 1.49 -0.36
CA LEU A 141 -11.64 2.45 -0.45
C LEU A 141 -10.28 1.77 -0.23
N LEU A 142 -10.14 0.99 0.85
CA LEU A 142 -8.90 0.30 1.18
C LEU A 142 -8.49 -0.70 0.08
N PRO A 143 -9.36 -1.62 -0.38
CA PRO A 143 -9.00 -2.55 -1.46
C PRO A 143 -8.67 -1.82 -2.75
N TYR A 144 -9.46 -0.80 -3.11
CA TYR A 144 -9.21 0.00 -4.31
C TYR A 144 -7.82 0.66 -4.27
N VAL A 145 -7.48 1.33 -3.18
CA VAL A 145 -6.20 2.04 -3.06
C VAL A 145 -5.03 1.06 -2.99
N CYS A 146 -5.19 -0.11 -2.35
CA CYS A 146 -4.18 -1.17 -2.34
C CYS A 146 -3.95 -1.76 -3.73
N PHE A 147 -5.01 -2.11 -4.47
CA PHE A 147 -4.89 -2.69 -5.80
C PHE A 147 -4.32 -1.68 -6.79
N VAL A 148 -4.85 -0.45 -6.84
CA VAL A 148 -4.30 0.60 -7.69
C VAL A 148 -2.85 0.89 -7.33
N GLY A 149 -2.51 0.98 -6.03
CA GLY A 149 -1.15 1.23 -5.57
C GLY A 149 -0.16 0.16 -6.06
N ILE A 150 -0.45 -1.12 -5.84
CA ILE A 150 0.42 -2.22 -6.27
C ILE A 150 0.57 -2.22 -7.80
N GLY A 151 -0.54 -2.18 -8.53
CA GLY A 151 -0.49 -2.26 -9.99
C GLY A 151 0.14 -1.03 -10.63
N ALA A 152 -0.02 0.15 -10.04
CA ALA A 152 0.65 1.36 -10.49
C ALA A 152 2.16 1.30 -10.24
N THR A 153 2.61 0.75 -9.12
CA THR A 153 4.04 0.54 -8.87
C THR A 153 4.62 -0.41 -9.90
N ILE A 154 3.93 -1.51 -10.21
CA ILE A 154 4.36 -2.46 -11.24
C ILE A 154 4.44 -1.77 -12.60
N LEU A 155 3.38 -1.05 -13.02
CA LEU A 155 3.39 -0.28 -14.25
C LEU A 155 4.51 0.78 -14.28
N GLY A 156 4.75 1.46 -13.16
CA GLY A 156 5.82 2.44 -13.01
C GLY A 156 7.23 1.86 -13.19
N PHE A 157 7.44 0.59 -12.83
CA PHE A 157 8.69 -0.11 -13.13
C PHE A 157 8.85 -0.41 -14.63
N PHE A 158 7.75 -0.70 -15.33
CA PHE A 158 7.76 -0.95 -16.78
C PHE A 158 7.74 0.32 -17.64
N GLN A 159 7.34 1.46 -17.08
CA GLN A 159 7.48 2.76 -17.72
C GLN A 159 8.96 3.15 -17.77
N ARG A 160 9.57 2.93 -18.94
CA ARG A 160 10.95 3.32 -19.25
C ARG A 160 11.05 4.85 -19.16
N ASN A 161 12.09 5.36 -18.49
CA ASN A 161 12.40 6.79 -18.45
C ASN A 161 12.44 7.30 -19.90
N ALA A 162 11.49 8.16 -20.26
CA ALA A 162 11.63 9.00 -21.44
C ALA A 162 12.58 10.15 -21.09
#